data_AF-A0A964L7I2-F1
#
_entry.id   AF-A0A964L7I2-F1
#
_cell.length_a   1.000
_cell.length_b   1.000
_cell.length_c   1.000
_cell.angle_alpha   90.00
_cell.angle_beta   90.00
_cell.angle_gamma   90.00
#
_symmetry.space_group_name_H-M   'P 1'
#
loop_
_entity.id
_entity.type
_entity.pdbx_description
1 polymer ?
#
loop_
_entity_poly.entity_id
_entity_poly.type
_entity_poly.pdbx_seq_one_letter_code
_entity_poly.pdbx_strand_id
1 'polypeptide(L)'
;MLLRHKVPTIFNIYMLDVICCALGCVVLLWQVAHQEAESQTDDAKKQSAAAVSARQQYEKAQKGLLSASSDVVHLQASLADWQKKYQSLAEILAAAEKERDDARALAALRQQKLIATRGDLTLREDQLKKLQEDLEKLLASEKKTKAELTGIIKLNADLLLRIATLKTDIANRQLEIDLATKKAVEQSVLLKVSAADARKLQKLLDLLRVESTDTQAKLKLTELQLKMREQDLDKSKKALALGVNDFSDAKAQLAALLVERAQWQDKLAVSSKEKDTFAKRVITLQAEVEQRFAGIPLTGENVVFLIDISGSMTLKDEITEDPEKWPLLCETLMKLMKSIPTLQRFQVILFSDKTTYLFGNRDIWLKYEGAETAKMTRDALRKIKVEGGTNMHDGLEEAFRFRKTKLDTIYLFSDGLPNIGPGVPPNITKPTEAQSNYYMAKYVRDKLKTDWNRPAGLPSPAGKGAGGPVRINAVGFFFESPDVGAFLWAMAREHRGSFVGLR
;
A
#
# COMPACT_ATOMS: atom_id res chain seq x y z
N MET A 1 29.05 -64.14 90.76
CA MET A 1 28.47 -64.14 89.39
C MET A 1 28.21 -62.70 88.99
N LEU A 2 29.01 -62.15 88.08
CA LEU A 2 28.82 -60.79 87.54
C LEU A 2 28.08 -60.90 86.19
N LEU A 3 26.79 -60.61 86.19
CA LEU A 3 26.00 -60.45 84.96
C LEU A 3 26.43 -59.16 84.27
N ARG A 4 27.20 -59.27 83.18
CA ARG A 4 27.46 -58.17 82.25
C ARG A 4 26.28 -58.07 81.29
N HIS A 5 25.42 -57.06 81.47
CA HIS A 5 24.46 -56.65 80.46
C HIS A 5 25.19 -56.15 79.22
N LYS A 6 25.05 -56.84 78.08
CA LYS A 6 25.42 -56.28 76.77
C LYS A 6 24.36 -55.25 76.38
N VAL A 7 24.80 -54.03 76.11
CA VAL A 7 23.95 -52.96 75.58
C VAL A 7 23.44 -53.40 74.21
N PRO A 8 22.13 -53.42 73.94
CA PRO A 8 21.63 -53.80 72.62
C PRO A 8 22.08 -52.76 71.60
N THR A 9 22.74 -53.20 70.52
CA THR A 9 23.05 -52.35 69.37
C THR A 9 21.75 -52.07 68.64
N ILE A 10 21.26 -50.84 68.77
CA ILE A 10 19.92 -50.40 68.33
C ILE A 10 19.77 -50.42 66.78
N PHE A 11 20.88 -50.52 66.03
CA PHE A 11 20.89 -50.58 64.57
C PHE A 11 21.48 -51.92 64.08
N ASN A 12 20.62 -52.78 63.53
CA ASN A 12 21.00 -54.04 62.87
C ASN A 12 21.19 -53.80 61.36
N ILE A 13 22.09 -54.51 60.70
CA ILE A 13 22.41 -54.30 59.27
C ILE A 13 21.20 -54.52 58.35
N TYR A 14 20.30 -55.44 58.74
CA TYR A 14 19.02 -55.69 58.06
C TYR A 14 18.05 -54.49 58.16
N MET A 15 18.17 -53.64 59.19
CA MET A 15 17.35 -52.43 59.33
C MET A 15 17.78 -51.34 58.34
N LEU A 16 19.10 -51.25 58.07
CA LEU A 16 19.64 -50.32 57.07
C LEU A 16 19.15 -50.69 55.66
N ASP A 17 19.07 -51.98 55.37
CA ASP A 17 18.65 -52.51 54.06
C ASP A 17 17.16 -52.21 53.77
N VAL A 18 16.29 -52.35 54.79
CA VAL A 18 14.86 -52.00 54.68
C VAL A 18 14.66 -50.48 54.49
N ILE A 19 15.44 -49.66 55.19
CA ILE A 19 15.37 -48.19 55.05
C ILE A 19 15.89 -47.76 53.67
N CYS A 20 16.98 -48.37 53.18
CA CYS A 20 17.53 -48.07 51.87
C CYS A 20 16.56 -48.47 50.74
N CYS A 21 15.89 -49.62 50.88
CA CYS A 21 14.88 -50.08 49.92
C CYS A 21 13.63 -49.17 49.93
N ALA A 22 13.14 -48.77 51.11
CA ALA A 22 12.03 -47.83 51.23
C ALA A 22 12.37 -46.44 50.66
N LEU A 23 13.59 -45.93 50.92
CA LEU A 23 14.08 -44.67 50.36
C LEU A 23 14.19 -44.75 48.83
N GLY A 24 14.69 -45.85 48.29
CA GLY A 24 14.79 -46.10 46.85
C GLY A 24 13.42 -46.04 46.16
N CYS A 25 12.41 -46.69 46.73
CA CYS A 25 11.03 -46.64 46.21
C CYS A 25 10.45 -45.23 46.22
N VAL A 26 10.69 -44.44 47.28
CA VAL A 26 10.22 -43.05 47.37
C VAL A 26 10.91 -42.15 46.33
N VAL A 27 12.22 -42.33 46.12
CA VAL A 27 12.97 -41.58 45.11
C VAL A 27 12.47 -41.90 43.69
N LEU A 28 12.18 -43.17 43.38
CA LEU A 28 11.61 -43.56 42.09
C LEU A 28 10.22 -42.98 41.86
N LEU A 29 9.34 -43.04 42.86
CA LEU A 29 8.01 -42.42 42.76
C LEU A 29 8.09 -40.90 42.56
N TRP A 30 9.01 -40.23 43.26
CA TRP A 30 9.25 -38.79 43.06
C TRP A 30 9.78 -38.48 41.66
N GLN A 31 10.69 -39.30 41.13
CA GLN A 31 11.25 -39.12 39.79
C GLN A 31 10.21 -39.34 38.69
N VAL A 32 9.33 -40.34 38.84
CA VAL A 32 8.20 -40.57 37.93
C VAL A 32 7.21 -39.40 37.97
N ALA A 33 6.82 -38.94 39.17
CA ALA A 33 5.89 -37.81 39.30
C ALA A 33 6.48 -36.50 38.76
N HIS A 34 7.80 -36.30 38.91
CA HIS A 34 8.50 -35.15 38.34
C HIS A 34 8.50 -35.20 36.80
N GLN A 35 8.72 -36.37 36.22
CA GLN A 35 8.74 -36.57 34.78
C GLN A 35 7.34 -36.41 34.16
N GLU A 36 6.28 -36.91 34.83
CA GLU A 36 4.89 -36.66 34.44
C GLU A 36 4.53 -35.17 34.50
N ALA A 37 4.96 -34.47 35.55
CA ALA A 37 4.72 -33.03 35.66
C ALA A 37 5.43 -32.24 34.54
N GLU A 38 6.66 -32.60 34.18
CA GLU A 38 7.35 -31.99 33.05
C GLU A 38 6.63 -32.24 31.72
N SER A 39 6.21 -33.49 31.46
CA SER A 39 5.48 -33.82 30.22
C SER A 39 4.17 -33.05 30.11
N GLN A 40 3.41 -32.94 31.20
CA GLN A 40 2.16 -32.18 31.24
C GLN A 40 2.40 -30.69 31.00
N THR A 41 3.47 -30.11 31.57
CA THR A 41 3.80 -28.69 31.30
C THR A 41 4.22 -28.45 29.86
N ASP A 42 4.94 -29.39 29.24
CA ASP A 42 5.37 -29.25 27.85
C ASP A 42 4.22 -29.44 26.88
N ASP A 43 3.27 -30.32 27.18
CA ASP A 43 2.05 -30.48 26.38
C ASP A 43 1.12 -29.26 26.52
N ALA A 44 0.98 -28.69 27.72
CA ALA A 44 0.26 -27.43 27.93
C ALA A 44 0.92 -26.25 27.18
N LYS A 45 2.26 -26.17 27.16
CA LYS A 45 2.99 -25.16 26.36
C LYS A 45 2.73 -25.34 24.87
N LYS A 46 2.81 -26.57 24.34
CA LYS A 46 2.53 -26.85 22.92
C LYS A 46 1.10 -26.47 22.54
N GLN A 47 0.12 -26.80 23.38
CA GLN A 47 -1.28 -26.41 23.16
C GLN A 47 -1.47 -24.89 23.18
N SER A 48 -0.82 -24.18 24.12
CA SER A 48 -0.86 -22.71 24.16
C SER A 48 -0.24 -22.08 22.91
N ALA A 49 0.89 -22.61 22.43
CA ALA A 49 1.55 -22.14 21.23
C ALA A 49 0.70 -22.40 19.98
N ALA A 50 0.04 -23.57 19.90
CA ALA A 50 -0.91 -23.89 18.85
C ALA A 50 -2.10 -22.92 18.85
N ALA A 51 -2.70 -22.64 20.02
CA ALA A 51 -3.81 -21.68 20.14
C ALA A 51 -3.41 -20.24 19.74
N VAL A 52 -2.21 -19.80 20.13
CA VAL A 52 -1.67 -18.48 19.72
C VAL A 52 -1.45 -18.43 18.21
N SER A 53 -0.91 -19.49 17.60
CA SER A 53 -0.70 -19.54 16.15
C SER A 53 -2.03 -19.55 15.37
N ALA A 54 -3.04 -20.27 15.84
CA ALA A 54 -4.39 -20.28 15.26
C ALA A 54 -5.04 -18.89 15.35
N ARG A 55 -4.88 -18.19 16.48
CA ARG A 55 -5.38 -16.83 16.65
C ARG A 55 -4.71 -15.82 15.70
N GLN A 56 -3.39 -15.93 15.50
CA GLN A 56 -2.68 -15.10 14.53
C GLN A 56 -3.11 -15.38 13.09
N GLN A 57 -3.37 -16.64 12.74
CA GLN A 57 -3.89 -16.99 11.42
C GLN A 57 -5.30 -16.43 11.19
N TYR A 58 -6.16 -16.51 12.21
CA TYR A 58 -7.49 -15.92 12.17
C TYR A 58 -7.46 -14.41 11.98
N GLU A 59 -6.60 -13.68 12.71
CA GLU A 59 -6.48 -12.23 12.58
C GLU A 59 -5.94 -11.82 11.19
N LYS A 60 -4.98 -12.57 10.65
CA LYS A 60 -4.50 -12.37 9.28
C LYS A 60 -5.60 -12.61 8.25
N ALA A 61 -6.38 -13.68 8.40
CA ALA A 61 -7.50 -13.99 7.53
C ALA A 61 -8.58 -12.90 7.59
N GLN A 62 -8.88 -12.38 8.79
CA GLN A 62 -9.84 -11.29 8.97
C GLN A 62 -9.39 -10.00 8.27
N LYS A 63 -8.11 -9.62 8.42
CA LYS A 63 -7.53 -8.46 7.72
C LYS A 63 -7.58 -8.64 6.20
N GLY A 64 -7.27 -9.84 5.70
CA GLY A 64 -7.34 -10.16 4.28
C GLY A 64 -8.77 -10.18 3.71
N LEU A 65 -9.77 -10.52 4.52
CA LEU A 65 -11.18 -10.44 4.14
C LEU A 65 -11.62 -8.97 4.04
N LEU A 66 -11.19 -8.12 4.97
CA LEU A 66 -11.54 -6.70 4.98
C LEU A 66 -10.97 -5.96 3.77
N SER A 67 -9.72 -6.26 3.39
CA SER A 67 -9.11 -5.70 2.17
C SER A 67 -9.83 -6.18 0.91
N ALA A 68 -10.12 -7.49 0.80
CA ALA A 68 -10.85 -8.04 -0.35
C ALA A 68 -12.27 -7.47 -0.47
N SER A 69 -12.95 -7.21 0.66
CA SER A 69 -14.25 -6.55 0.68
C SER A 69 -14.17 -5.10 0.18
N SER A 70 -13.13 -4.35 0.57
CA SER A 70 -12.87 -3.01 0.04
C SER A 70 -12.61 -3.03 -1.47
N ASP A 71 -11.86 -4.03 -1.96
CA ASP A 71 -11.59 -4.19 -3.39
C ASP A 71 -12.88 -4.43 -4.19
N VAL A 72 -13.81 -5.24 -3.66
CA VAL A 72 -15.13 -5.46 -4.27
C VAL A 72 -15.93 -4.16 -4.36
N VAL A 73 -15.96 -3.36 -3.29
CA VAL A 73 -16.66 -2.06 -3.29
C VAL A 73 -16.07 -1.12 -4.34
N HIS A 74 -14.74 -1.05 -4.44
CA HIS A 74 -14.07 -0.22 -5.44
C HIS A 74 -14.36 -0.69 -6.88
N LEU A 75 -14.33 -2.01 -7.13
CA LEU A 75 -14.67 -2.58 -8.44
C LEU A 75 -16.14 -2.33 -8.82
N GLN A 76 -17.06 -2.40 -7.86
CA GLN A 76 -18.47 -2.06 -8.06
C GLN A 76 -18.66 -0.59 -8.43
N ALA A 77 -17.96 0.33 -7.75
CA ALA A 77 -17.98 1.75 -8.08
C ALA A 77 -17.44 2.01 -9.50
N SER A 78 -16.32 1.38 -9.86
CA SER A 78 -15.76 1.49 -11.21
C SER A 78 -16.71 0.96 -12.29
N LEU A 79 -17.41 -0.15 -12.03
CA LEU A 79 -18.42 -0.70 -12.94
C LEU A 79 -19.56 0.29 -13.18
N ALA A 80 -20.06 0.94 -12.11
CA ALA A 80 -21.12 1.94 -12.21
C ALA A 80 -20.68 3.17 -13.01
N ASP A 81 -19.44 3.62 -12.85
CA ASP A 81 -18.88 4.72 -13.63
C ASP A 81 -18.73 4.37 -15.11
N TRP A 82 -18.26 3.15 -15.42
CA TRP A 82 -18.20 2.66 -16.79
C TRP A 82 -19.58 2.55 -17.45
N GLN A 83 -20.60 2.12 -16.70
CA GLN A 83 -21.98 2.09 -17.18
C GLN A 83 -22.51 3.49 -17.54
N LYS A 84 -22.26 4.49 -16.68
CA LYS A 84 -22.66 5.88 -16.97
C LYS A 84 -21.96 6.43 -18.23
N LYS A 85 -20.65 6.21 -18.36
CA LYS A 85 -19.89 6.60 -19.55
C LYS A 85 -20.46 5.95 -20.81
N TYR A 86 -20.74 4.65 -20.75
CA TYR A 86 -21.34 3.92 -21.86
C TYR A 86 -22.70 4.50 -22.27
N GLN A 87 -23.58 4.80 -21.31
CA GLN A 87 -24.89 5.41 -21.59
C GLN A 87 -24.75 6.78 -22.25
N SER A 88 -23.90 7.66 -21.72
CA SER A 88 -23.68 8.99 -22.28
C SER A 88 -23.13 8.95 -23.72
N LEU A 89 -22.23 8.01 -24.02
CA LEU A 89 -21.67 7.86 -25.36
C LEU A 89 -22.67 7.23 -26.33
N ALA A 90 -23.49 6.30 -25.86
CA ALA A 90 -24.57 5.73 -26.66
C ALA A 90 -25.61 6.79 -27.06
N GLU A 91 -25.95 7.71 -26.15
CA GLU A 91 -26.84 8.84 -26.44
C GLU A 91 -26.23 9.81 -27.47
N ILE A 92 -24.95 10.15 -27.33
CA ILE A 92 -24.23 11.00 -28.30
C ILE A 92 -24.19 10.34 -29.67
N LEU A 93 -23.96 9.02 -29.74
CA LEU A 93 -23.94 8.29 -31.00
C LEU A 93 -25.33 8.27 -31.66
N ALA A 94 -26.39 8.02 -30.89
CA ALA A 94 -27.76 8.04 -31.40
C ALA A 94 -28.15 9.44 -31.93
N ALA A 95 -27.73 10.51 -31.24
CA ALA A 95 -27.94 11.88 -31.71
C ALA A 95 -27.17 12.15 -33.02
N ALA A 96 -25.90 11.75 -33.11
CA ALA A 96 -25.10 11.92 -34.32
C ALA A 96 -25.63 11.11 -35.51
N GLU A 97 -26.16 9.91 -35.29
CA GLU A 97 -26.80 9.10 -36.34
C GLU A 97 -28.09 9.74 -36.84
N LYS A 98 -28.90 10.29 -35.94
CA LYS A 98 -30.13 11.01 -36.29
C LYS A 98 -29.82 12.25 -37.12
N GLU A 99 -28.87 13.08 -36.69
CA GLU A 99 -28.42 14.26 -37.46
C GLU A 99 -27.92 13.88 -38.86
N ARG A 100 -27.18 12.77 -38.96
CA ARG A 100 -26.71 12.25 -40.25
C ARG A 100 -27.89 11.83 -41.15
N ASP A 101 -28.88 11.16 -40.61
CA ASP A 101 -30.02 10.67 -41.39
C ASP A 101 -30.94 11.83 -41.84
N ASP A 102 -31.15 12.83 -40.99
CA ASP A 102 -31.83 14.08 -41.34
C ASP A 102 -31.08 14.83 -42.46
N ALA A 103 -29.74 14.92 -42.35
CA ALA A 103 -28.90 15.54 -43.36
C ALA A 103 -28.91 14.77 -44.69
N ARG A 104 -29.03 13.43 -44.67
CA ARG A 104 -29.21 12.60 -45.88
C ARG A 104 -30.57 12.82 -46.52
N ALA A 105 -31.65 12.88 -45.74
CA ALA A 105 -33.00 13.15 -46.25
C ALA A 105 -33.09 14.52 -46.92
N LEU A 106 -32.49 15.56 -46.31
CA LEU A 106 -32.37 16.89 -46.90
C LEU A 106 -31.55 16.90 -48.19
N ALA A 107 -30.46 16.13 -48.26
CA ALA A 107 -29.65 16.00 -49.46
C ALA A 107 -30.43 15.33 -50.61
N ALA A 108 -31.20 14.28 -50.33
CA ALA A 108 -32.05 13.60 -51.32
C ALA A 108 -33.12 14.55 -51.89
N LEU A 109 -33.79 15.33 -51.03
CA LEU A 109 -34.77 16.33 -51.46
C LEU A 109 -34.14 17.41 -52.36
N ARG A 110 -32.94 17.89 -52.02
CA ARG A 110 -32.19 18.85 -52.84
C ARG A 110 -31.79 18.27 -54.19
N GLN A 111 -31.36 17.01 -54.23
CA GLN A 111 -31.02 16.32 -55.47
C GLN A 111 -32.24 16.17 -56.38
N GLN A 112 -33.41 15.84 -55.84
CA GLN A 112 -34.65 15.78 -56.61
C GLN A 112 -35.03 17.14 -57.22
N LYS A 113 -34.90 18.24 -56.45
CA LYS A 113 -35.11 19.60 -56.96
C LYS A 113 -34.10 19.98 -58.06
N LEU A 114 -32.85 19.55 -57.94
CA LEU A 114 -31.83 19.75 -58.97
C LEU A 114 -32.17 19.01 -60.28
N ILE A 115 -32.70 17.79 -60.19
CA ILE A 115 -33.13 17.03 -61.37
C ILE A 115 -34.32 17.72 -62.06
N ALA A 116 -35.30 18.19 -61.28
CA ALA A 116 -36.45 18.92 -61.82
C ALA A 116 -36.04 20.22 -62.53
N THR A 117 -35.21 21.04 -61.89
CA THR A 117 -34.71 22.31 -62.47
C THR A 117 -33.85 22.11 -63.71
N ARG A 118 -33.06 21.03 -63.77
CA ARG A 118 -32.34 20.64 -64.99
C ARG A 118 -33.30 20.23 -66.10
N GLY A 119 -34.36 19.48 -65.80
CA GLY A 119 -35.41 19.15 -66.76
C GLY A 119 -36.09 20.40 -67.33
N ASP A 120 -36.47 21.35 -66.47
CA ASP A 120 -37.06 22.62 -66.91
C ASP A 120 -36.12 23.43 -67.82
N LEU A 121 -34.82 23.44 -67.51
CA LEU A 121 -33.81 24.10 -68.31
C LEU A 121 -33.71 23.50 -69.71
N THR A 122 -33.65 22.15 -69.82
CA THR A 122 -33.61 21.48 -71.13
C THR A 122 -34.85 21.80 -71.98
N LEU A 123 -36.04 21.85 -71.36
CA LEU A 123 -37.27 22.23 -72.07
C LEU A 123 -37.22 23.66 -72.61
N ARG A 124 -36.64 24.60 -71.84
CA ARG A 124 -36.50 26.00 -72.25
C ARG A 124 -35.44 26.19 -73.34
N GLU A 125 -34.35 25.45 -73.28
CA GLU A 125 -33.34 25.40 -74.35
C GLU A 125 -33.95 24.89 -75.67
N ASP A 126 -34.76 23.84 -75.63
CA ASP A 126 -35.44 23.32 -76.80
C ASP A 126 -36.49 24.28 -77.36
N GLN A 127 -37.22 25.00 -76.50
CA GLN A 127 -38.13 26.08 -76.92
C GLN A 127 -37.38 27.22 -77.60
N LEU A 128 -36.21 27.59 -77.07
CA LEU A 128 -35.38 28.64 -77.65
C LEU A 128 -34.89 28.23 -79.04
N LYS A 129 -34.41 26.99 -79.21
CA LYS A 129 -34.02 26.46 -80.53
C LYS A 129 -35.16 26.51 -81.54
N LYS A 130 -36.36 26.07 -81.17
CA LYS A 130 -37.55 26.14 -82.06
C LYS A 130 -37.87 27.57 -82.48
N LEU A 131 -37.85 28.52 -81.54
CA LEU A 131 -38.11 29.93 -81.85
C LEU A 131 -37.01 30.54 -82.74
N GLN A 132 -35.75 30.09 -82.60
CA GLN A 132 -34.67 30.49 -83.50
C GLN A 132 -34.88 29.94 -84.92
N GLU A 133 -35.24 28.67 -85.05
CA GLU A 133 -35.55 28.05 -86.35
C GLU A 133 -36.77 28.71 -87.02
N ASP A 134 -37.80 29.07 -86.26
CA ASP A 134 -38.97 29.77 -86.78
C ASP A 134 -38.62 31.19 -87.23
N LEU A 135 -37.75 31.89 -86.49
CA LEU A 135 -37.23 33.20 -86.89
C LEU A 135 -36.43 33.10 -88.20
N GLU A 136 -35.56 32.09 -88.34
CA GLU A 136 -34.80 31.84 -89.58
C GLU A 136 -35.71 31.53 -90.78
N LYS A 137 -36.76 30.71 -90.58
CA LYS A 137 -37.75 30.41 -91.63
C LYS A 137 -38.53 31.66 -92.05
N LEU A 138 -38.90 32.52 -91.11
CA LEU A 138 -39.61 33.77 -91.40
C LEU A 138 -38.73 34.76 -92.15
N LEU A 139 -37.45 34.91 -91.77
CA LEU A 139 -36.47 35.71 -92.50
C LEU A 139 -36.23 35.18 -93.92
N ALA A 140 -36.24 33.85 -94.13
CA ALA A 140 -36.10 33.25 -95.45
C ALA A 140 -37.36 33.43 -96.34
N SER A 141 -38.52 33.73 -95.76
CA SER A 141 -39.79 33.89 -96.48
C SER A 141 -40.04 35.28 -97.09
N GLU A 142 -39.02 36.17 -97.09
CA GLU A 142 -39.04 37.55 -97.62
C GLU A 142 -39.25 37.68 -99.15
N LYS A 143 -40.42 37.26 -99.66
CA LYS A 143 -40.91 37.60 -101.01
C LYS A 143 -42.43 37.77 -101.06
N LYS A 144 -43.06 38.58 -100.20
CA LYS A 144 -44.49 38.96 -100.33
C LYS A 144 -44.79 40.39 -99.82
N THR A 145 -46.04 40.83 -99.98
CA THR A 145 -46.49 42.22 -100.23
C THR A 145 -46.40 43.20 -99.04
N LYS A 146 -46.48 44.51 -99.32
CA LYS A 146 -46.21 45.63 -98.39
C LYS A 146 -47.04 45.65 -97.09
N ALA A 147 -48.22 45.02 -97.07
CA ALA A 147 -49.07 44.91 -95.86
C ALA A 147 -48.71 43.71 -94.97
N GLU A 148 -48.19 42.63 -95.55
CA GLU A 148 -47.68 41.46 -94.81
C GLU A 148 -46.35 41.80 -94.14
N LEU A 149 -45.55 42.68 -94.76
CA LEU A 149 -44.24 43.12 -94.25
C LEU A 149 -44.31 43.80 -92.86
N THR A 150 -45.32 44.63 -92.60
CA THR A 150 -45.46 45.32 -91.30
C THR A 150 -45.91 44.39 -90.17
N GLY A 151 -46.73 43.38 -90.49
CA GLY A 151 -47.08 42.30 -89.55
C GLY A 151 -45.89 41.41 -89.21
N ILE A 152 -45.09 41.06 -90.22
CA ILE A 152 -43.86 40.25 -90.06
C ILE A 152 -42.82 41.02 -89.22
N ILE A 153 -42.63 42.32 -89.42
CA ILE A 153 -41.70 43.12 -88.61
C ILE A 153 -42.11 43.15 -87.13
N LYS A 154 -43.41 43.29 -86.83
CA LYS A 154 -43.91 43.22 -85.44
C LYS A 154 -43.70 41.83 -84.85
N LEU A 155 -44.00 40.78 -85.61
CA LEU A 155 -43.82 39.40 -85.17
C LEU A 155 -42.34 39.07 -84.94
N ASN A 156 -41.44 39.58 -85.77
CA ASN A 156 -39.98 39.46 -85.60
C ASN A 156 -39.49 40.22 -84.35
N ALA A 157 -40.01 41.42 -84.08
CA ALA A 157 -39.69 42.16 -82.86
C ALA A 157 -40.16 41.42 -81.60
N ASP A 158 -41.38 40.87 -81.62
CA ASP A 158 -41.93 40.07 -80.52
C ASP A 158 -41.15 38.77 -80.30
N LEU A 159 -40.75 38.08 -81.38
CA LEU A 159 -39.89 36.89 -81.31
C LEU A 159 -38.50 37.22 -80.73
N LEU A 160 -37.88 38.32 -81.16
CA LEU A 160 -36.59 38.77 -80.63
C LEU A 160 -36.67 39.11 -79.15
N LEU A 161 -37.74 39.79 -78.70
CA LEU A 161 -37.99 40.04 -77.28
C LEU A 161 -38.17 38.72 -76.51
N ARG A 162 -38.92 37.77 -77.07
CA ARG A 162 -39.12 36.46 -76.43
C ARG A 162 -37.82 35.67 -76.31
N ILE A 163 -36.99 35.66 -77.35
CA ILE A 163 -35.65 35.05 -77.32
C ILE A 163 -34.76 35.72 -76.28
N ALA A 164 -34.77 37.05 -76.19
CA ALA A 164 -34.00 37.78 -75.18
C ALA A 164 -34.43 37.39 -73.75
N THR A 165 -35.75 37.34 -73.48
CA THR A 165 -36.27 36.92 -72.17
C THR A 165 -35.94 35.46 -71.83
N LEU A 166 -36.00 34.55 -72.80
CA LEU A 166 -35.62 33.15 -72.58
C LEU A 166 -34.13 32.99 -72.33
N LYS A 167 -33.27 33.78 -73.00
CA LYS A 167 -31.82 33.79 -72.74
C LYS A 167 -31.49 34.25 -71.32
N THR A 168 -32.16 35.29 -70.82
CA THR A 168 -31.97 35.75 -69.44
C THR A 168 -32.48 34.73 -68.43
N ASP A 169 -33.61 34.07 -68.71
CA ASP A 169 -34.15 33.01 -67.85
C ASP A 169 -33.22 31.79 -67.79
N ILE A 170 -32.66 31.35 -68.93
CA ILE A 170 -31.70 30.25 -68.98
C ILE A 170 -30.44 30.61 -68.18
N ALA A 171 -29.87 31.80 -68.37
CA ALA A 171 -28.71 32.26 -67.62
C ALA A 171 -28.96 32.27 -66.10
N ASN A 172 -30.13 32.74 -65.67
CA ASN A 172 -30.52 32.74 -64.25
C ASN A 172 -30.68 31.32 -63.71
N ARG A 173 -31.28 30.39 -64.46
CA ARG A 173 -31.41 28.98 -64.06
C ARG A 173 -30.08 28.23 -64.04
N GLN A 174 -29.15 28.55 -64.95
CA GLN A 174 -27.78 28.03 -64.92
C GLN A 174 -27.08 28.42 -63.61
N LEU A 175 -27.20 29.69 -63.20
CA LEU A 175 -26.65 30.19 -61.94
C LEU A 175 -27.28 29.51 -60.72
N GLU A 176 -28.59 29.26 -60.72
CA GLU A 176 -29.26 28.50 -59.66
C GLU A 176 -28.74 27.06 -59.55
N ILE A 177 -28.48 26.39 -60.67
CA ILE A 177 -27.90 25.04 -60.70
C ILE A 177 -26.46 25.05 -60.18
N ASP A 178 -25.64 26.02 -60.57
CA ASP A 178 -24.24 26.14 -60.10
C ASP A 178 -24.17 26.40 -58.59
N LEU A 179 -25.05 27.25 -58.06
CA LEU A 179 -25.16 27.48 -56.62
C LEU A 179 -25.64 26.23 -55.87
N ALA A 180 -26.62 25.51 -56.42
CA ALA A 180 -27.15 24.31 -55.80
C ALA A 180 -26.17 23.11 -55.86
N THR A 181 -25.37 23.01 -56.92
CA THR A 181 -24.30 21.99 -57.02
C THR A 181 -23.17 22.25 -56.03
N LYS A 182 -22.71 23.50 -55.87
CA LYS A 182 -21.74 23.86 -54.82
C LYS A 182 -22.24 23.49 -53.42
N LYS A 183 -23.48 23.83 -53.09
CA LYS A 183 -24.11 23.46 -51.81
C LYS A 183 -24.23 21.94 -51.61
N ALA A 184 -24.50 21.19 -52.68
CA ALA A 184 -24.55 19.72 -52.62
C ALA A 184 -23.16 19.11 -52.33
N VAL A 185 -22.10 19.66 -52.93
CA VAL A 185 -20.72 19.23 -52.67
C VAL A 185 -20.32 19.51 -51.23
N GLU A 186 -20.56 20.72 -50.72
CA GLU A 186 -20.28 21.09 -49.31
C GLU A 186 -21.00 20.16 -48.33
N GLN A 187 -22.29 19.90 -48.54
CA GLN A 187 -23.07 19.00 -47.69
C GLN A 187 -22.58 17.55 -47.77
N SER A 188 -22.11 17.08 -48.93
CA SER A 188 -21.53 15.75 -49.08
C SER A 188 -20.23 15.57 -48.29
N VAL A 189 -19.42 16.63 -48.19
CA VAL A 189 -18.20 16.64 -47.37
C VAL A 189 -18.57 16.59 -45.89
N LEU A 190 -19.56 17.38 -45.46
CA LEU A 190 -20.04 17.39 -44.07
C LEU A 190 -20.57 16.00 -43.65
N LEU A 191 -21.34 15.33 -44.51
CA LEU A 191 -21.83 13.97 -44.29
C LEU A 191 -20.71 12.93 -44.17
N LYS A 192 -19.62 13.08 -44.93
CA LYS A 192 -18.44 12.20 -44.83
C LYS A 192 -17.71 12.38 -43.50
N VAL A 193 -17.58 13.62 -43.03
CA VAL A 193 -16.96 13.94 -41.73
C VAL A 193 -17.80 13.37 -40.58
N SER A 194 -19.11 13.65 -40.57
CA SER A 194 -20.05 13.11 -39.58
C SER A 194 -20.04 11.57 -39.55
N ALA A 195 -19.99 10.91 -40.72
CA ALA A 195 -19.89 9.45 -40.80
C ALA A 195 -18.55 8.91 -40.24
N ALA A 196 -17.46 9.65 -40.39
CA ALA A 196 -16.17 9.28 -39.81
C ALA A 196 -16.19 9.41 -38.28
N ASP A 197 -16.82 10.46 -37.75
CA ASP A 197 -16.92 10.68 -36.31
C ASP A 197 -17.85 9.67 -35.64
N ALA A 198 -18.98 9.31 -36.27
CA ALA A 198 -19.82 8.20 -35.81
C ALA A 198 -19.05 6.87 -35.73
N ARG A 199 -18.18 6.58 -36.71
CA ARG A 199 -17.31 5.38 -36.67
C ARG A 199 -16.29 5.43 -35.54
N LYS A 200 -15.74 6.60 -35.20
CA LYS A 200 -14.81 6.74 -34.07
C LYS A 200 -15.54 6.52 -32.75
N LEU A 201 -16.73 7.11 -32.58
CA LEU A 201 -17.57 6.91 -31.41
C LEU A 201 -17.96 5.44 -31.24
N GLN A 202 -18.32 4.75 -32.32
CA GLN A 202 -18.62 3.31 -32.29
C GLN A 202 -17.42 2.49 -31.79
N LYS A 203 -16.20 2.79 -32.27
CA LYS A 203 -14.98 2.11 -31.81
C LYS A 203 -14.72 2.35 -30.32
N LEU A 204 -14.94 3.56 -29.83
CA LEU A 204 -14.81 3.86 -28.40
C LEU A 204 -15.81 3.07 -27.56
N LEU A 205 -17.04 2.94 -28.05
CA LEU A 205 -18.09 2.17 -27.39
C LEU A 205 -17.75 0.67 -27.34
N ASP A 206 -17.18 0.12 -28.41
CA ASP A 206 -16.70 -1.27 -28.44
C ASP A 206 -15.53 -1.49 -27.46
N LEU A 207 -14.58 -0.56 -27.38
CA LEU A 207 -13.47 -0.63 -26.41
C LEU A 207 -13.98 -0.59 -24.96
N LEU A 208 -14.89 0.34 -24.65
CA LEU A 208 -15.50 0.46 -23.33
C LEU A 208 -16.29 -0.79 -22.95
N ARG A 209 -16.93 -1.45 -23.92
CA ARG A 209 -17.62 -2.71 -23.69
C ARG A 209 -16.64 -3.81 -23.28
N VAL A 210 -15.48 -3.89 -23.92
CA VAL A 210 -14.43 -4.86 -23.56
C VAL A 210 -13.91 -4.59 -22.13
N GLU A 211 -13.60 -3.34 -21.80
CA GLU A 211 -13.16 -2.97 -20.44
C GLU A 211 -14.21 -3.25 -19.36
N SER A 212 -15.49 -3.01 -19.67
CA SER A 212 -16.61 -3.36 -18.79
C SER A 212 -16.71 -4.88 -18.56
N THR A 213 -16.53 -5.70 -19.61
CA THR A 213 -16.54 -7.15 -19.46
C THR A 213 -15.33 -7.68 -18.66
N ASP A 214 -14.16 -7.07 -18.80
CA ASP A 214 -12.94 -7.42 -18.06
C ASP A 214 -13.07 -7.06 -16.57
N THR A 215 -13.58 -5.85 -16.26
CA THR A 215 -13.86 -5.44 -14.88
C THR A 215 -14.93 -6.33 -14.23
N GLN A 216 -15.97 -6.74 -14.98
CA GLN A 216 -16.97 -7.68 -14.50
C GLN A 216 -16.40 -9.09 -14.24
N ALA A 217 -15.46 -9.56 -15.07
CA ALA A 217 -14.77 -10.82 -14.86
C ALA A 217 -13.87 -10.77 -13.60
N LYS A 218 -13.13 -9.67 -13.43
CA LYS A 218 -12.31 -9.41 -12.22
C LYS A 218 -13.18 -9.39 -10.95
N LEU A 219 -14.33 -8.73 -11.00
CA LEU A 219 -15.28 -8.69 -9.88
C LEU A 219 -15.77 -10.10 -9.50
N LYS A 220 -16.19 -10.91 -10.48
CA LYS A 220 -16.59 -12.30 -10.22
C LYS A 220 -15.45 -13.14 -9.61
N LEU A 221 -14.22 -12.95 -10.09
CA LEU A 221 -13.05 -13.63 -9.54
C LEU A 221 -12.83 -13.22 -8.08
N THR A 222 -12.87 -11.92 -7.78
CA THR A 222 -12.69 -11.42 -6.41
C THR A 222 -13.81 -11.86 -5.46
N GLU A 223 -15.06 -11.92 -5.94
CA GLU A 223 -16.19 -12.44 -5.16
C GLU A 223 -16.03 -13.93 -4.84
N LEU A 224 -15.55 -14.74 -5.80
CA LEU A 224 -15.23 -16.15 -5.55
C LEU A 224 -14.10 -16.31 -4.54
N GLN A 225 -13.04 -15.50 -4.65
CA GLN A 225 -11.94 -15.49 -3.67
C GLN A 225 -12.44 -15.08 -2.27
N LEU A 226 -13.37 -14.12 -2.20
CA LEU A 226 -13.98 -13.69 -0.94
C LEU A 226 -14.77 -14.82 -0.30
N LYS A 227 -15.62 -15.52 -1.06
CA LYS A 227 -16.33 -16.72 -0.58
C LYS A 227 -15.40 -17.82 -0.09
N MET A 228 -14.29 -18.07 -0.79
CA MET A 228 -13.29 -19.04 -0.33
C MET A 228 -12.66 -18.61 1.00
N ARG A 229 -12.31 -17.32 1.14
CA ARG A 229 -11.74 -16.77 2.37
C ARG A 229 -12.73 -16.79 3.53
N GLU A 230 -14.01 -16.55 3.29
CA GLU A 230 -15.07 -16.69 4.30
C GLU A 230 -15.17 -18.14 4.80
N GLN A 231 -15.14 -19.12 3.90
CA GLN A 231 -15.13 -20.53 4.27
C GLN A 231 -13.89 -20.91 5.08
N ASP A 232 -12.71 -20.41 4.71
CA ASP A 232 -11.48 -20.66 5.45
C ASP A 232 -11.49 -19.97 6.82
N LEU A 233 -12.12 -18.80 6.92
CA LEU A 233 -12.32 -18.09 8.18
C LEU A 233 -13.29 -18.84 9.10
N ASP A 234 -14.36 -19.42 8.56
CA ASP A 234 -15.27 -20.27 9.34
C ASP A 234 -14.62 -21.58 9.81
N LYS A 235 -13.78 -22.21 8.98
CA LYS A 235 -12.96 -23.35 9.40
C LYS A 235 -11.98 -22.94 10.50
N SER A 236 -11.34 -21.79 10.36
CA SER A 236 -10.40 -21.25 11.36
C SER A 236 -11.11 -20.89 12.66
N LYS A 237 -12.34 -20.35 12.61
CA LYS A 237 -13.18 -20.12 13.80
C LYS A 237 -13.49 -21.41 14.53
N LYS A 238 -13.89 -22.47 13.80
CA LYS A 238 -14.17 -23.78 14.38
C LYS A 238 -12.92 -24.38 15.04
N ALA A 239 -11.76 -24.29 14.38
CA ALA A 239 -10.49 -24.73 14.95
C ALA A 239 -10.09 -23.92 16.19
N LEU A 240 -10.32 -22.61 16.19
CA LEU A 240 -10.07 -21.74 17.34
C LEU A 240 -11.01 -22.08 18.52
N ALA A 241 -12.29 -22.33 18.25
CA ALA A 241 -13.26 -22.71 19.28
C ALA A 241 -12.89 -24.04 19.95
N LEU A 242 -12.45 -25.03 19.17
CA LEU A 242 -11.92 -26.30 19.69
C LEU A 242 -10.68 -26.06 20.55
N GLY A 243 -9.70 -25.30 20.04
CA GLY A 243 -8.48 -25.00 20.80
C GLY A 243 -8.70 -24.16 22.07
N VAL A 244 -9.74 -23.32 22.12
CA VAL A 244 -10.12 -22.57 23.34
C VAL A 244 -10.71 -23.51 24.38
N ASN A 245 -11.53 -24.49 23.97
CA ASN A 245 -12.05 -25.52 24.87
C ASN A 245 -10.90 -26.38 25.42
N ASP A 246 -10.01 -26.86 24.55
CA ASP A 246 -8.83 -27.65 24.94
C ASP A 246 -7.92 -26.86 25.91
N PHE A 247 -7.72 -25.56 25.65
CA PHE A 247 -6.96 -24.68 26.54
C PHE A 247 -7.66 -24.46 27.89
N SER A 248 -8.99 -24.39 27.91
CA SER A 248 -9.76 -24.28 29.15
C SER A 248 -9.67 -25.54 30.00
N ASP A 249 -9.69 -26.71 29.35
CA ASP A 249 -9.54 -28.02 29.99
C ASP A 249 -8.11 -28.21 30.53
N ALA A 250 -7.09 -27.85 29.74
CA ALA A 250 -5.70 -27.86 30.18
C ALA A 250 -5.45 -26.89 31.35
N LYS A 251 -6.09 -25.72 31.35
CA LYS A 251 -6.03 -24.76 32.47
C LYS A 251 -6.71 -25.30 33.72
N ALA A 252 -7.84 -26.01 33.58
CA ALA A 252 -8.52 -26.66 34.70
C ALA A 252 -7.68 -27.80 35.30
N GLN A 253 -7.05 -28.62 34.46
CA GLN A 253 -6.10 -29.66 34.88
C GLN A 253 -4.89 -29.07 35.60
N LEU A 254 -4.33 -27.98 35.06
CA LEU A 254 -3.19 -27.29 35.68
C LEU A 254 -3.56 -26.65 37.02
N ALA A 255 -4.77 -26.11 37.17
CA ALA A 255 -5.29 -25.61 38.45
C ALA A 255 -5.48 -26.75 39.46
N ALA A 256 -6.00 -27.90 39.04
CA ALA A 256 -6.15 -29.08 39.89
C ALA A 256 -4.79 -29.60 40.39
N LEU A 257 -3.80 -29.69 39.49
CA LEU A 257 -2.43 -30.08 39.84
C LEU A 257 -1.73 -29.08 40.76
N LEU A 258 -2.02 -27.78 40.63
CA LEU A 258 -1.50 -26.76 41.55
C LEU A 258 -2.12 -26.89 42.95
N VAL A 259 -3.41 -27.21 43.05
CA VAL A 259 -4.07 -27.50 44.33
C VAL A 259 -3.50 -28.77 44.95
N GLU A 260 -3.31 -29.82 44.16
CA GLU A 260 -2.70 -31.07 44.60
C GLU A 260 -1.26 -30.85 45.06
N ARG A 261 -0.47 -30.09 44.31
CA ARG A 261 0.89 -29.67 44.69
C ARG A 261 0.90 -28.85 45.98
N ALA A 262 -0.06 -27.97 46.21
CA ALA A 262 -0.18 -27.21 47.46
C ALA A 262 -0.49 -28.15 48.65
N GLN A 263 -1.37 -29.14 48.46
CA GLN A 263 -1.65 -30.17 49.47
C GLN A 263 -0.42 -31.04 49.76
N TRP A 264 0.41 -31.32 48.75
CA TRP A 264 1.70 -32.00 48.93
C TRP A 264 2.76 -31.11 49.59
N GLN A 265 2.75 -29.80 49.33
CA GLN A 265 3.62 -28.82 49.98
C GLN A 265 3.31 -28.67 51.48
N ASP A 266 2.04 -28.67 51.87
CA ASP A 266 1.63 -28.68 53.29
C ASP A 266 2.04 -29.98 53.99
N LYS A 267 1.94 -31.13 53.30
CA LYS A 267 2.44 -32.41 53.84
C LYS A 267 3.98 -32.46 53.94
N LEU A 268 4.70 -31.75 53.07
CA LEU A 268 6.18 -31.65 53.13
C LEU A 268 6.69 -30.55 54.08
N ALA A 269 5.85 -29.64 54.57
CA ALA A 269 6.23 -28.59 55.52
C ALA A 269 6.72 -29.13 56.88
N VAL A 270 6.60 -30.44 57.13
CA VAL A 270 7.10 -31.13 58.32
C VAL A 270 8.62 -31.41 58.27
N SER A 271 9.36 -31.07 57.20
CA SER A 271 10.83 -31.24 57.22
C SER A 271 11.64 -30.20 56.40
N SER A 272 12.36 -29.36 57.14
CA SER A 272 13.68 -28.74 56.89
C SER A 272 13.97 -27.86 55.64
N LYS A 273 13.74 -26.54 55.79
CA LYS A 273 14.66 -25.37 55.72
C LYS A 273 15.74 -25.09 54.63
N GLU A 274 15.86 -25.78 53.49
CA GLU A 274 16.92 -25.43 52.49
C GLU A 274 16.46 -25.05 51.05
N LYS A 275 15.27 -24.49 50.85
CA LYS A 275 14.72 -24.23 49.48
C LYS A 275 14.77 -22.79 48.95
N ASP A 276 15.24 -21.82 49.72
CA ASP A 276 15.07 -20.39 49.37
C ASP A 276 15.99 -19.84 48.27
N THR A 277 17.04 -20.57 47.88
CA THR A 277 18.04 -20.08 46.90
C THR A 277 17.77 -20.53 45.47
N PHE A 278 17.10 -21.66 45.25
CA PHE A 278 16.82 -22.22 43.91
C PHE A 278 15.51 -21.73 43.31
N ALA A 279 14.47 -21.50 44.12
CA ALA A 279 13.18 -20.99 43.65
C ALA A 279 13.29 -19.60 43.00
N LYS A 280 14.24 -18.77 43.45
CA LYS A 280 14.49 -17.43 42.87
C LYS A 280 15.10 -17.49 41.46
N ARG A 281 15.95 -18.49 41.16
CA ARG A 281 16.63 -18.61 39.84
C ARG A 281 15.70 -19.08 38.72
N VAL A 282 14.76 -19.98 39.00
CA VAL A 282 13.83 -20.53 38.00
C VAL A 282 12.79 -19.48 37.55
N ILE A 283 12.34 -18.63 38.48
CA ILE A 283 11.41 -17.52 38.19
C ILE A 283 12.11 -16.43 37.36
N THR A 284 13.43 -16.27 37.48
CA THR A 284 14.19 -15.27 36.71
C THR A 284 14.38 -15.73 35.25
N LEU A 285 14.66 -17.02 35.01
CA LEU A 285 14.86 -17.58 33.68
C LEU A 285 13.57 -17.70 32.85
N GLN A 286 12.41 -17.95 33.49
CA GLN A 286 11.11 -17.95 32.80
C GLN A 286 10.66 -16.55 32.36
N ALA A 287 11.15 -15.49 33.00
CA ALA A 287 10.88 -14.10 32.60
C ALA A 287 11.79 -13.59 31.46
N GLU A 288 12.88 -14.29 31.14
CA GLU A 288 13.87 -13.89 30.12
C GLU A 288 13.47 -14.26 28.68
N VAL A 289 12.51 -15.18 28.47
CA VAL A 289 12.19 -15.71 27.14
C VAL A 289 11.04 -14.97 26.43
N GLU A 290 10.22 -14.17 27.14
CA GLU A 290 8.97 -13.61 26.57
C GLU A 290 8.81 -12.08 26.60
N GLN A 291 9.86 -11.30 26.85
CA GLN A 291 9.70 -9.84 26.80
C GLN A 291 9.94 -9.31 25.37
N ARG A 292 8.83 -9.04 24.67
CA ARG A 292 8.80 -8.20 23.47
C ARG A 292 8.27 -6.83 23.87
N PHE A 293 9.02 -5.76 23.63
CA PHE A 293 8.47 -4.41 23.72
C PHE A 293 7.76 -4.09 22.41
N ALA A 294 6.43 -4.03 22.44
CA ALA A 294 5.60 -3.71 21.27
C ALA A 294 5.90 -4.57 20.00
N GLY A 295 6.44 -5.78 20.16
CA GLY A 295 6.81 -6.67 19.04
C GLY A 295 8.30 -6.67 18.64
N ILE A 296 9.14 -5.84 19.26
CA ILE A 296 10.59 -5.81 19.02
C ILE A 296 11.31 -6.85 19.92
N PRO A 297 12.23 -7.67 19.38
CA PRO A 297 13.08 -8.52 20.21
C PRO A 297 14.04 -7.66 21.06
N LEU A 298 13.91 -7.74 22.38
CA LEU A 298 14.70 -6.98 23.35
C LEU A 298 16.08 -7.62 23.54
N THR A 299 17.00 -7.33 22.61
CA THR A 299 18.27 -8.06 22.51
C THR A 299 19.43 -7.14 22.13
N GLY A 300 20.54 -7.21 22.88
CA GLY A 300 21.79 -6.51 22.57
C GLY A 300 22.58 -6.16 23.83
N GLU A 301 23.89 -6.42 23.84
CA GLU A 301 24.79 -6.07 24.95
C GLU A 301 25.29 -4.62 24.81
N ASN A 302 25.67 -4.23 23.59
CA ASN A 302 26.17 -2.90 23.24
C ASN A 302 25.19 -2.23 22.27
N VAL A 303 24.45 -1.24 22.78
CA VAL A 303 23.27 -0.69 22.11
C VAL A 303 23.41 0.80 21.84
N VAL A 304 23.21 1.23 20.59
CA VAL A 304 23.09 2.67 20.26
C VAL A 304 21.61 3.02 20.11
N PHE A 305 21.16 4.01 20.87
CA PHE A 305 19.88 4.66 20.68
C PHE A 305 20.08 5.89 19.80
N LEU A 306 19.58 5.84 18.58
CA LEU A 306 19.67 6.93 17.60
C LEU A 306 18.32 7.65 17.56
N ILE A 307 18.29 8.91 17.99
CA ILE A 307 17.05 9.64 18.25
C ILE A 307 16.97 10.88 17.35
N ASP A 308 15.88 10.94 16.61
CA ASP A 308 15.51 12.10 15.81
C ASP A 308 15.06 13.24 16.72
N ILE A 309 15.67 14.41 16.54
CA ILE A 309 15.31 15.66 17.23
C ILE A 309 14.90 16.76 16.24
N SER A 310 14.46 16.36 15.03
CA SER A 310 13.89 17.28 14.04
C SER A 310 12.58 17.91 14.53
N GLY A 311 12.26 19.10 14.02
CA GLY A 311 11.10 19.88 14.47
C GLY A 311 9.75 19.17 14.36
N SER A 312 9.62 18.17 13.48
CA SER A 312 8.43 17.31 13.37
C SER A 312 8.13 16.55 14.67
N MET A 313 9.15 16.26 15.49
CA MET A 313 9.01 15.47 16.72
C MET A 313 8.23 16.19 17.84
N THR A 314 7.90 17.46 17.66
CA THR A 314 7.00 18.26 18.52
C THR A 314 5.70 18.67 17.83
N LEU A 315 5.55 18.38 16.54
CA LEU A 315 4.40 18.79 15.74
C LEU A 315 3.47 17.59 15.49
N LYS A 316 2.16 17.88 15.52
CA LYS A 316 1.06 16.95 15.21
C LYS A 316 0.66 16.97 13.74
N ASP A 317 0.78 18.16 13.14
CA ASP A 317 0.52 18.53 11.75
C ASP A 317 1.55 19.64 11.39
N GLU A 318 1.63 20.09 10.12
CA GLU A 318 2.57 21.13 9.63
C GLU A 318 2.64 22.44 10.46
N ILE A 319 1.66 22.71 11.33
CA ILE A 319 1.52 23.96 12.09
C ILE A 319 1.20 23.74 13.59
N THR A 320 0.65 22.58 13.98
CA THR A 320 0.09 22.37 15.34
C THR A 320 1.08 21.65 16.25
N GLU A 321 1.52 22.27 17.35
CA GLU A 321 2.36 21.60 18.36
C GLU A 321 1.58 20.56 19.18
N ASP A 322 2.15 19.36 19.35
CA ASP A 322 1.69 18.35 20.30
C ASP A 322 2.66 18.28 21.50
N PRO A 323 2.31 18.88 22.65
CA PRO A 323 3.19 18.92 23.81
C PRO A 323 3.41 17.55 24.46
N GLU A 324 2.67 16.51 24.08
CA GLU A 324 2.80 15.15 24.65
C GLU A 324 3.72 14.24 23.83
N LYS A 325 3.95 14.54 22.53
CA LYS A 325 4.74 13.71 21.61
C LYS A 325 6.19 13.52 22.08
N TRP A 326 6.87 14.61 22.41
CA TRP A 326 8.26 14.56 22.88
C TRP A 326 8.42 13.88 24.26
N PRO A 327 7.60 14.22 25.29
CA PRO A 327 7.57 13.46 26.53
C PRO A 327 7.29 11.95 26.34
N LEU A 328 6.40 11.57 25.42
CA LEU A 328 6.09 10.17 25.16
C LEU A 328 7.29 9.40 24.60
N LEU A 329 8.06 10.00 23.69
CA LEU A 329 9.31 9.40 23.21
C LEU A 329 10.29 9.19 24.37
N CYS A 330 10.46 10.19 25.23
CA CYS A 330 11.36 10.11 26.39
C CYS A 330 10.95 8.96 27.33
N GLU A 331 9.65 8.80 27.59
CA GLU A 331 9.12 7.69 28.40
C GLU A 331 9.30 6.34 27.70
N THR A 332 9.11 6.28 26.38
CA THR A 332 9.27 5.07 25.57
C THR A 332 10.72 4.61 25.58
N LEU A 333 11.68 5.52 25.42
CA LEU A 333 13.10 5.22 25.54
C LEU A 333 13.44 4.65 26.91
N MET A 334 12.96 5.27 27.99
CA MET A 334 13.18 4.77 29.36
C MET A 334 12.63 3.36 29.53
N LYS A 335 11.40 3.10 29.06
CA LYS A 335 10.78 1.77 29.13
C LYS A 335 11.59 0.75 28.33
N LEU A 336 12.02 1.11 27.12
CA LEU A 336 12.83 0.26 26.27
C LEU A 336 14.16 -0.11 26.94
N MET A 337 14.90 0.86 27.47
CA MET A 337 16.16 0.61 28.18
C MET A 337 15.96 -0.33 29.37
N LYS A 338 14.88 -0.16 30.15
CA LYS A 338 14.56 -1.02 31.30
C LYS A 338 14.20 -2.45 30.89
N SER A 339 13.60 -2.62 29.72
CA SER A 339 13.13 -3.92 29.27
C SER A 339 14.21 -4.75 28.56
N ILE A 340 15.40 -4.21 28.25
CA ILE A 340 16.50 -4.99 27.66
C ILE A 340 17.33 -5.62 28.80
N PRO A 341 17.19 -6.94 29.07
CA PRO A 341 17.86 -7.58 30.21
C PRO A 341 19.38 -7.73 30.01
N THR A 342 19.83 -7.79 28.76
CA THR A 342 21.24 -8.02 28.39
C THR A 342 22.03 -6.74 28.19
N LEU A 343 21.44 -5.56 28.43
CA LEU A 343 22.07 -4.27 28.18
C LEU A 343 23.26 -4.04 29.14
N GLN A 344 24.46 -3.97 28.61
CA GLN A 344 25.68 -3.69 29.38
C GLN A 344 26.20 -2.28 29.11
N ARG A 345 26.22 -1.89 27.84
CA ARG A 345 26.74 -0.61 27.37
C ARG A 345 25.77 0.04 26.42
N PHE A 346 25.68 1.36 26.51
CA PHE A 346 24.80 2.12 25.64
C PHE A 346 25.42 3.44 25.22
N GLN A 347 24.87 4.01 24.15
CA GLN A 347 25.09 5.40 23.78
C GLN A 347 23.82 5.99 23.20
N VAL A 348 23.61 7.28 23.43
CA VAL A 348 22.46 8.01 22.86
C VAL A 348 22.99 9.09 21.92
N ILE A 349 22.66 8.96 20.64
CA ILE A 349 23.02 9.88 19.57
C ILE A 349 21.75 10.60 19.14
N LEU A 350 21.80 11.92 19.12
CA LEU A 350 20.72 12.79 18.68
C LEU A 350 21.07 13.33 17.30
N PHE A 351 20.11 13.34 16.37
CA PHE A 351 20.31 13.89 15.04
C PHE A 351 19.15 14.81 14.65
N SER A 352 19.51 15.99 14.15
CA SER A 352 18.62 16.84 13.33
C SER A 352 19.39 17.35 12.12
N ASP A 353 19.79 18.62 12.09
CA ASP A 353 20.71 19.16 11.07
C ASP A 353 22.14 18.63 11.29
N LYS A 354 22.49 18.41 12.56
CA LYS A 354 23.79 17.93 13.03
C LYS A 354 23.60 16.79 14.02
N THR A 355 24.64 15.99 14.18
CA THR A 355 24.70 14.90 15.15
C THR A 355 25.36 15.35 16.45
N THR A 356 24.74 15.00 17.58
CA THR A 356 25.28 15.26 18.91
C THR A 356 25.11 14.03 19.81
N TYR A 357 25.88 13.97 20.89
CA TYR A 357 25.77 12.92 21.89
C TYR A 357 25.10 13.49 23.13
N LEU A 358 24.10 12.80 23.67
CA LEU A 358 23.31 13.29 24.80
C LEU A 358 24.17 13.66 26.03
N PHE A 359 25.25 12.89 26.26
CA PHE A 359 26.19 13.11 27.37
C PHE A 359 27.55 13.68 26.92
N GLY A 360 27.67 14.18 25.68
CA GLY A 360 28.88 14.81 25.15
C GLY A 360 30.07 13.89 24.86
N ASN A 361 30.05 12.64 25.33
CA ASN A 361 31.16 11.69 25.17
C ASN A 361 31.13 11.02 23.79
N ARG A 362 31.83 11.60 22.82
CA ARG A 362 32.02 11.00 21.48
C ARG A 362 32.92 9.77 21.56
N ASP A 363 32.58 8.73 20.78
CA ASP A 363 33.34 7.47 20.65
C ASP A 363 33.55 6.67 21.98
N ILE A 364 32.80 6.98 23.04
CA ILE A 364 32.89 6.31 24.35
C ILE A 364 31.56 5.67 24.70
N TRP A 365 31.60 4.41 25.15
CA TRP A 365 30.44 3.70 25.67
C TRP A 365 30.13 4.09 27.11
N LEU A 366 28.84 4.33 27.40
CA LEU A 366 28.35 4.48 28.76
C LEU A 366 27.93 3.12 29.32
N LYS A 367 28.21 2.87 30.60
CA LYS A 367 27.80 1.64 31.28
C LYS A 367 26.34 1.76 31.73
N TYR A 368 25.57 0.70 31.51
CA TYR A 368 24.19 0.62 32.00
C TYR A 368 24.15 0.02 33.41
N GLU A 369 23.62 0.75 34.38
CA GLU A 369 23.53 0.35 35.79
C GLU A 369 22.07 0.18 36.25
N GLY A 370 21.19 -0.17 35.29
CA GLY A 370 19.78 -0.46 35.55
C GLY A 370 18.87 0.76 35.46
N ALA A 371 17.79 0.72 36.26
CA ALA A 371 16.67 1.66 36.12
C ALA A 371 17.05 3.13 36.34
N GLU A 372 18.08 3.43 37.14
CA GLU A 372 18.55 4.79 37.40
C GLU A 372 19.22 5.42 36.16
N THR A 373 20.03 4.64 35.44
CA THR A 373 20.63 5.09 34.16
C THR A 373 19.54 5.40 33.12
N ALA A 374 18.48 4.58 33.07
CA ALA A 374 17.35 4.82 32.17
C ALA A 374 16.57 6.11 32.54
N LYS A 375 16.35 6.37 33.83
CA LYS A 375 15.72 7.61 34.31
C LYS A 375 16.58 8.84 34.00
N MET A 376 17.88 8.77 34.29
CA MET A 376 18.84 9.84 33.97
C MET A 376 18.84 10.17 32.47
N THR A 377 18.80 9.14 31.61
CA THR A 377 18.76 9.32 30.16
C THR A 377 17.50 10.03 29.72
N ARG A 378 16.33 9.64 30.24
CA ARG A 378 15.06 10.35 29.99
C ARG A 378 15.11 11.80 30.47
N ASP A 379 15.64 12.05 31.66
CA ASP A 379 15.65 13.40 32.25
C ASP A 379 16.62 14.34 31.54
N ALA A 380 17.73 13.80 31.01
CA ALA A 380 18.62 14.54 30.12
C ALA A 380 17.94 14.83 28.78
N LEU A 381 17.25 13.84 28.20
CA LEU A 381 16.58 13.99 26.90
C LEU A 381 15.42 15.00 26.95
N ARG A 382 14.65 15.04 28.05
CA ARG A 382 13.58 16.02 28.26
C ARG A 382 14.05 17.48 28.26
N LYS A 383 15.35 17.73 28.51
CA LYS A 383 15.94 19.09 28.50
C LYS A 383 16.42 19.53 27.12
N ILE A 384 16.43 18.63 26.14
CA ILE A 384 16.86 18.93 24.78
C ILE A 384 15.75 19.67 24.03
N LYS A 385 16.13 20.73 23.33
CA LYS A 385 15.26 21.43 22.39
C LYS A 385 15.26 20.68 21.05
N VAL A 386 14.07 20.38 20.56
CA VAL A 386 13.83 19.67 19.30
C VAL A 386 13.67 20.71 18.19
N GLU A 387 14.58 20.73 17.23
CA GLU A 387 14.56 21.66 16.08
C GLU A 387 15.48 21.18 14.95
N GLY A 388 15.19 21.67 13.73
CA GLY A 388 15.96 21.37 12.51
C GLY A 388 15.30 20.31 11.62
N GLY A 389 15.98 19.94 10.55
CA GLY A 389 15.59 18.84 9.66
C GLY A 389 16.10 17.48 10.13
N THR A 390 15.96 16.48 9.29
CA THR A 390 16.19 15.06 9.56
C THR A 390 17.41 14.57 8.77
N ASN A 391 18.62 14.73 9.33
CA ASN A 391 19.87 14.21 8.75
C ASN A 391 20.18 12.79 9.26
N MET A 392 19.43 11.82 8.72
CA MET A 392 19.60 10.41 9.10
C MET A 392 20.95 9.83 8.65
N HIS A 393 21.53 10.38 7.58
CA HIS A 393 22.82 9.93 7.05
C HIS A 393 23.93 10.08 8.11
N ASP A 394 24.11 11.29 8.63
CA ASP A 394 25.18 11.57 9.59
C ASP A 394 24.90 10.86 10.92
N GLY A 395 23.62 10.74 11.31
CA GLY A 395 23.20 9.99 12.49
C GLY A 395 23.64 8.53 12.45
N LEU A 396 23.40 7.85 11.32
CA LEU A 396 23.85 6.48 11.11
C LEU A 396 25.37 6.41 10.96
N GLU A 397 26.01 7.35 10.29
CA GLU A 397 27.47 7.38 10.16
C GLU A 397 28.16 7.42 11.54
N GLU A 398 27.70 8.27 12.46
CA GLU A 398 28.22 8.32 13.83
C GLU A 398 27.87 7.05 14.63
N ALA A 399 26.67 6.47 14.45
CA ALA A 399 26.30 5.22 15.11
C ALA A 399 27.22 4.07 14.69
N PHE A 400 27.54 3.95 13.39
CA PHE A 400 28.38 2.87 12.87
C PHE A 400 29.87 3.01 13.19
N ARG A 401 30.35 4.15 13.70
CA ARG A 401 31.71 4.27 14.26
C ARG A 401 31.95 3.29 15.40
N PHE A 402 30.93 3.04 16.22
CA PHE A 402 30.98 2.12 17.36
C PHE A 402 31.13 0.65 16.95
N ARG A 403 31.02 0.33 15.66
CA ARG A 403 31.27 -1.02 15.15
C ARG A 403 32.68 -1.51 15.48
N LYS A 404 33.67 -0.61 15.49
CA LYS A 404 35.06 -0.90 15.90
C LYS A 404 35.17 -1.37 17.36
N THR A 405 34.22 -0.95 18.19
CA THR A 405 34.16 -1.22 19.63
C THR A 405 33.03 -2.18 20.01
N LYS A 406 32.62 -3.07 19.08
CA LYS A 406 31.54 -4.05 19.21
C LYS A 406 30.16 -3.40 19.37
N LEU A 407 29.54 -2.99 18.26
CA LEU A 407 28.14 -2.58 18.19
C LEU A 407 27.26 -3.79 17.87
N ASP A 408 26.22 -4.04 18.68
CA ASP A 408 25.33 -5.19 18.48
C ASP A 408 23.97 -4.79 17.91
N THR A 409 23.36 -3.73 18.46
CA THR A 409 22.00 -3.31 18.10
C THR A 409 21.91 -1.79 18.04
N ILE A 410 21.21 -1.27 17.03
CA ILE A 410 20.78 0.13 16.92
C ILE A 410 19.25 0.15 17.10
N TYR A 411 18.76 1.04 17.96
CA TYR A 411 17.36 1.42 18.00
C TYR A 411 17.23 2.83 17.43
N LEU A 412 16.63 2.94 16.24
CA LEU A 412 16.33 4.21 15.59
C LEU A 412 14.93 4.68 16.00
N PHE A 413 14.85 5.91 16.49
CA PHE A 413 13.61 6.63 16.77
C PHE A 413 13.50 7.76 15.77
N SER A 414 12.46 7.78 14.93
CA SER A 414 12.24 8.83 13.94
C SER A 414 10.76 8.93 13.56
N ASP A 415 10.31 10.12 13.18
CA ASP A 415 8.96 10.38 12.66
C ASP A 415 8.93 10.79 11.19
N GLY A 416 10.11 10.94 10.55
CA GLY A 416 10.24 11.50 9.21
C GLY A 416 11.18 10.74 8.28
N LEU A 417 11.08 11.07 6.99
CA LEU A 417 12.07 10.67 5.99
C LEU A 417 13.28 11.60 6.06
N PRO A 418 14.48 11.14 5.65
CA PRO A 418 15.65 12.01 5.58
C PRO A 418 15.43 13.14 4.57
N ASN A 419 15.54 14.39 5.02
CA ASN A 419 15.37 15.60 4.20
C ASN A 419 16.67 16.43 4.09
N ILE A 420 17.67 16.13 4.91
CA ILE A 420 19.01 16.73 4.89
C ILE A 420 20.04 15.61 4.70
N GLY A 421 21.03 15.87 3.85
CA GLY A 421 22.17 14.97 3.66
C GLY A 421 22.45 14.65 2.18
N PRO A 422 23.44 13.79 1.93
CA PRO A 422 23.77 13.34 0.59
C PRO A 422 22.70 12.38 0.02
N GLY A 423 22.62 12.28 -1.31
CA GLY A 423 21.79 11.29 -2.00
C GLY A 423 21.05 11.83 -3.21
N VAL A 424 20.82 13.15 -3.27
CA VAL A 424 20.22 13.79 -4.45
C VAL A 424 21.23 13.80 -5.61
N PRO A 425 20.87 13.28 -6.79
CA PRO A 425 21.73 13.31 -7.98
C PRO A 425 22.12 14.75 -8.39
N PRO A 426 23.39 15.00 -8.79
CA PRO A 426 23.90 16.35 -9.10
C PRO A 426 23.25 16.99 -10.34
N ASN A 427 22.56 16.21 -11.17
CA ASN A 427 21.78 16.70 -12.31
C ASN A 427 20.45 17.33 -11.91
N ILE A 428 20.04 17.24 -10.64
CA ILE A 428 18.82 17.86 -10.11
C ILE A 428 19.20 19.11 -9.31
N THR A 429 19.00 20.29 -9.90
CA THR A 429 19.41 21.57 -9.31
C THR A 429 18.43 22.11 -8.27
N LYS A 430 17.14 21.74 -8.33
CA LYS A 430 16.10 22.09 -7.34
C LYS A 430 15.12 20.92 -7.19
N PRO A 431 15.46 19.89 -6.38
CA PRO A 431 14.56 18.77 -6.14
C PRO A 431 13.32 19.24 -5.39
N THR A 432 12.16 18.65 -5.70
CA THR A 432 10.98 18.78 -4.82
C THR A 432 11.23 18.01 -3.52
N GLU A 433 10.49 18.33 -2.47
CA GLU A 433 10.63 17.65 -1.17
C GLU A 433 10.46 16.13 -1.29
N ALA A 434 9.44 15.67 -2.01
CA ALA A 434 9.23 14.24 -2.27
C ALA A 434 10.41 13.59 -3.02
N GLN A 435 11.02 14.31 -3.97
CA GLN A 435 12.20 13.81 -4.69
C GLN A 435 13.42 13.74 -3.77
N SER A 436 13.68 14.78 -2.98
CA SER A 436 14.76 14.80 -1.98
C SER A 436 14.61 13.61 -1.01
N ASN A 437 13.43 13.47 -0.41
CA ASN A 437 13.13 12.40 0.54
C ASN A 437 13.33 11.01 -0.09
N TYR A 438 12.86 10.80 -1.33
CA TYR A 438 13.04 9.54 -2.04
C TYR A 438 14.52 9.20 -2.27
N TYR A 439 15.29 10.13 -2.84
CA TYR A 439 16.69 9.89 -3.18
C TYR A 439 17.57 9.75 -1.94
N MET A 440 17.35 10.56 -0.91
CA MET A 440 18.08 10.47 0.36
C MET A 440 17.74 9.17 1.11
N ALA A 441 16.46 8.78 1.18
CA ALA A 441 16.06 7.51 1.78
C ALA A 441 16.67 6.31 1.05
N LYS A 442 16.69 6.35 -0.29
CA LYS A 442 17.37 5.33 -1.10
C LYS A 442 18.87 5.30 -0.81
N TYR A 443 19.53 6.46 -0.78
CA TYR A 443 20.96 6.57 -0.52
C TYR A 443 21.35 6.00 0.85
N VAL A 444 20.58 6.31 1.91
CA VAL A 444 20.78 5.76 3.26
C VAL A 444 20.65 4.23 3.27
N ARG A 445 19.63 3.67 2.63
CA ARG A 445 19.46 2.20 2.54
C ARG A 445 20.57 1.53 1.75
N ASP A 446 21.01 2.14 0.65
CA ASP A 446 22.12 1.63 -0.14
C ASP A 446 23.42 1.66 0.66
N LYS A 447 23.70 2.74 1.41
CA LYS A 447 24.84 2.85 2.32
C LYS A 447 24.80 1.82 3.45
N LEU A 448 23.64 1.54 4.03
CA LEU A 448 23.48 0.50 5.04
C LEU A 448 23.85 -0.90 4.50
N LYS A 449 23.45 -1.21 3.28
CA LYS A 449 23.75 -2.50 2.63
C LYS A 449 25.19 -2.61 2.15
N THR A 450 25.72 -1.54 1.57
CA THR A 450 27.01 -1.55 0.87
C THR A 450 28.19 -1.15 1.73
N ASP A 451 27.97 -0.39 2.81
CA ASP A 451 29.03 0.22 3.60
C ASP A 451 28.93 -0.08 5.10
N TRP A 452 27.89 0.45 5.75
CA TRP A 452 27.79 0.47 7.21
C TRP A 452 27.49 -0.90 7.84
N ASN A 453 26.51 -1.64 7.31
CA ASN A 453 26.04 -2.91 7.86
C ASN A 453 26.09 -4.06 6.83
N ARG A 454 27.24 -4.16 6.14
CA ARG A 454 27.47 -5.17 5.10
C ARG A 454 27.24 -6.60 5.62
N PRO A 455 26.65 -7.50 4.82
CA PRO A 455 26.57 -8.92 5.13
C PRO A 455 27.97 -9.52 5.34
N ALA A 456 28.11 -10.42 6.30
CA ALA A 456 29.38 -11.09 6.57
C ALA A 456 29.82 -11.91 5.33
N GLY A 457 30.99 -11.59 4.76
CA GLY A 457 31.59 -12.34 3.65
C GLY A 457 32.15 -11.52 2.47
N LEU A 458 31.88 -10.20 2.37
CA LEU A 458 32.48 -9.35 1.33
C LEU A 458 33.76 -8.64 1.80
N PRO A 459 34.81 -8.52 0.94
CA PRO A 459 36.01 -7.77 1.26
C PRO A 459 35.70 -6.27 1.43
N SER A 460 36.24 -5.68 2.51
CA SER A 460 36.10 -4.25 2.81
C SER A 460 37.18 -3.43 2.08
N PRO A 461 36.84 -2.29 1.45
CA PRO A 461 37.82 -1.34 0.90
C PRO A 461 38.56 -0.56 2.00
N ALA A 462 38.06 -0.57 3.24
CA ALA A 462 38.74 -0.01 4.41
C ALA A 462 39.11 -1.17 5.37
N GLY A 463 40.40 -1.35 5.62
CA GLY A 463 41.00 -2.52 6.25
C GLY A 463 40.36 -3.03 7.56
N LYS A 464 40.57 -4.34 7.78
CA LYS A 464 40.35 -5.17 8.99
C LYS A 464 39.82 -4.43 10.25
N GLY A 465 38.56 -4.71 10.60
CA GLY A 465 37.93 -4.38 11.88
C GLY A 465 36.42 -4.71 11.85
N ALA A 466 36.03 -5.99 11.88
CA ALA A 466 35.73 -6.76 13.10
C ALA A 466 34.43 -6.32 13.80
N GLY A 467 33.30 -6.84 13.31
CA GLY A 467 32.01 -6.80 13.99
C GLY A 467 30.98 -7.60 13.19
N GLY A 468 30.19 -8.45 13.86
CA GLY A 468 29.08 -9.19 13.24
C GLY A 468 28.02 -8.26 12.64
N PRO A 469 26.96 -8.81 12.00
CA PRO A 469 25.86 -8.00 11.49
C PRO A 469 25.17 -7.26 12.65
N VAL A 470 25.02 -5.94 12.52
CA VAL A 470 24.33 -5.09 13.51
C VAL A 470 22.82 -5.21 13.29
N ARG A 471 22.05 -5.41 14.36
CA ARG A 471 20.57 -5.37 14.25
C ARG A 471 20.08 -3.94 14.28
N ILE A 472 19.17 -3.57 13.38
CA ILE A 472 18.59 -2.23 13.35
C ILE A 472 17.09 -2.34 13.61
N ASN A 473 16.66 -1.96 14.81
CA ASN A 473 15.26 -1.84 15.16
C ASN A 473 14.79 -0.40 14.91
N ALA A 474 13.61 -0.22 14.34
CA ALA A 474 13.05 1.10 14.09
C ALA A 474 11.76 1.31 14.88
N VAL A 475 11.68 2.45 15.56
CA VAL A 475 10.50 2.89 16.30
C VAL A 475 10.02 4.17 15.62
N GLY A 476 8.96 4.03 14.82
CA GLY A 476 8.31 5.13 14.13
C GLY A 476 7.31 5.82 15.06
N PHE A 477 7.39 7.13 15.20
CA PHE A 477 6.46 7.93 16.00
C PHE A 477 5.56 8.76 15.09
N PHE A 478 4.24 8.72 15.28
CA PHE A 478 3.26 9.67 14.70
C PHE A 478 3.57 10.13 13.27
N PHE A 479 3.93 9.19 12.39
CA PHE A 479 4.31 9.52 11.02
C PHE A 479 3.04 9.82 10.18
N GLU A 480 2.98 11.01 9.60
CA GLU A 480 1.84 11.50 8.80
C GLU A 480 1.72 10.75 7.46
N SER A 481 2.85 10.35 6.88
CA SER A 481 2.89 9.65 5.59
C SER A 481 3.13 8.13 5.75
N PRO A 482 2.38 7.28 5.01
CA PRO A 482 2.64 5.84 4.96
C PRO A 482 4.05 5.50 4.43
N ASP A 483 4.68 6.42 3.69
CA ASP A 483 6.02 6.24 3.12
C ASP A 483 7.10 6.17 4.21
N VAL A 484 6.96 6.95 5.28
CA VAL A 484 7.88 6.90 6.44
C VAL A 484 7.82 5.52 7.09
N GLY A 485 6.62 5.03 7.36
CA GLY A 485 6.41 3.70 7.93
C GLY A 485 6.98 2.60 7.03
N ALA A 486 6.76 2.68 5.72
CA ALA A 486 7.30 1.73 4.75
C ALA A 486 8.84 1.76 4.71
N PHE A 487 9.44 2.95 4.75
CA PHE A 487 10.89 3.14 4.77
C PHE A 487 11.52 2.53 6.03
N LEU A 488 11.04 2.91 7.21
CA LEU A 488 11.55 2.42 8.50
C LEU A 488 11.36 0.90 8.63
N TRP A 489 10.21 0.39 8.18
CA TRP A 489 9.93 -1.06 8.14
C TRP A 489 10.89 -1.81 7.22
N ALA A 490 11.09 -1.32 5.99
CA ALA A 490 11.98 -1.96 5.04
C ALA A 490 13.43 -1.98 5.55
N MET A 491 13.90 -0.86 6.10
CA MET A 491 15.23 -0.74 6.68
C MET A 491 15.42 -1.71 7.86
N ALA A 492 14.49 -1.75 8.82
CA ALA A 492 14.62 -2.64 9.98
C ALA A 492 14.63 -4.12 9.55
N ARG A 493 13.72 -4.49 8.64
CA ARG A 493 13.59 -5.86 8.14
C ARG A 493 14.85 -6.33 7.39
N GLU A 494 15.43 -5.47 6.57
CA GLU A 494 16.66 -5.78 5.82
C GLU A 494 17.87 -6.02 6.74
N HIS A 495 17.86 -5.44 7.95
CA HIS A 495 18.94 -5.51 8.91
C HIS A 495 18.58 -6.28 10.18
N ARG A 496 17.79 -7.36 10.03
CA ARG A 496 17.46 -8.34 11.10
C ARG A 496 16.84 -7.71 12.36
N GLY A 497 16.21 -6.55 12.22
CA GLY A 497 15.45 -5.93 13.28
C GLY A 497 13.96 -5.91 13.00
N SER A 498 13.23 -5.31 13.93
CA SER A 498 11.78 -5.13 13.85
C SER A 498 11.43 -3.65 13.76
N PHE A 499 10.29 -3.37 13.13
CA PHE A 499 9.68 -2.04 13.12
C PHE A 499 8.42 -2.02 13.97
N VAL A 500 8.26 -0.94 14.73
CA VAL A 500 7.04 -0.63 15.48
C VAL A 500 6.63 0.80 15.17
N GLY A 501 5.37 0.97 14.77
CA GLY A 501 4.73 2.27 14.72
C GLY A 501 4.00 2.54 16.04
N LEU A 502 4.38 3.61 16.73
CA LEU A 502 3.66 4.14 17.88
C LEU A 502 2.81 5.33 17.39
N ARG A 503 1.51 5.23 17.67
CA ARG A 503 0.47 6.20 17.31
C ARG A 503 -0.02 6.95 18.52
#